data_AF-A0A5B0RAW8-F1
#
_entry.id   AF-A0A5B0RAW8-F1
#
_cell.length_a   1.000
_cell.length_b   1.000
_cell.length_c   1.000
_cell.angle_alpha   90.00
_cell.angle_beta   90.00
_cell.angle_gamma   90.00
#
_symmetry.space_group_name_H-M   'P 1'
#
loop_
_entity.id
_entity.type
_entity.pdbx_description
1 polymer ?
#
loop_
_entity_poly.entity_id
_entity_poly.type
_entity_poly.pdbx_seq_one_letter_code
_entity_poly.pdbx_strand_id
1 'polypeptide(L)'
;MVCRKPADKFLDEVGVPYKDEGNFVVVKHSALFTSTVLSKVLAMPNVKMFNATACEDLIIKPCPINPGVQRVAGCVTTDCSSLNFAANCVGHLKLLTVIIVHKLIGDRVLWGVY
;
A
#
# COMPACT_ATOMS: atom_id res chain seq x y z
N MET A 1 6.09 -16.82 -9.92
CA MET A 1 5.98 -16.51 -8.46
C MET A 1 5.61 -17.79 -7.73
N VAL A 2 6.20 -18.03 -6.54
CA VAL A 2 5.92 -19.22 -5.73
C VAL A 2 5.27 -18.77 -4.42
N CYS A 3 4.12 -19.35 -4.10
CA CYS A 3 3.40 -19.10 -2.85
C CYS A 3 3.32 -20.40 -2.05
N ARG A 4 3.62 -20.37 -0.75
CA ARG A 4 3.45 -21.54 0.13
C ARG A 4 1.99 -21.63 0.58
N LYS A 5 1.47 -22.84 0.69
CA LYS A 5 0.15 -23.06 1.30
C LYS A 5 0.20 -22.62 2.78
N PRO A 6 -0.84 -21.96 3.33
CA PRO A 6 -2.20 -21.82 2.79
C PRO A 6 -2.49 -20.53 1.98
N ALA A 7 -1.49 -19.95 1.29
CA ALA A 7 -1.70 -18.73 0.48
C ALA A 7 -2.46 -18.96 -0.84
N ASP A 8 -2.72 -20.21 -1.22
CA ASP A 8 -3.58 -20.62 -2.34
C ASP A 8 -5.01 -20.08 -2.21
N LYS A 9 -5.55 -20.05 -0.99
CA LYS A 9 -6.89 -19.49 -0.71
C LYS A 9 -7.02 -18.03 -1.12
N PHE A 10 -5.95 -17.24 -0.95
CA PHE A 10 -5.94 -15.84 -1.38
C PHE A 10 -5.90 -15.73 -2.91
N LEU A 11 -5.19 -16.65 -3.59
CA LEU A 11 -5.19 -16.69 -5.05
C LEU A 11 -6.57 -17.06 -5.60
N ASP A 12 -7.32 -17.92 -4.91
CA ASP A 12 -8.71 -18.25 -5.26
C ASP A 12 -9.64 -17.04 -5.10
N GLU A 13 -9.54 -16.29 -3.99
CA GLU A 13 -10.33 -15.07 -3.76
C GLU A 13 -10.03 -13.97 -4.79
N VAL A 14 -8.76 -13.79 -5.16
CA VAL A 14 -8.35 -12.84 -6.20
C VAL A 14 -8.68 -13.37 -7.60
N GLY A 15 -8.89 -14.68 -7.78
CA GLY A 15 -9.20 -15.31 -9.07
C GLY A 15 -7.98 -15.41 -9.98
N VAL A 16 -6.80 -15.64 -9.42
CA VAL A 16 -5.54 -15.78 -10.18
C VAL A 16 -5.27 -17.26 -10.43
N PRO A 17 -5.09 -17.69 -11.69
CA PRO A 17 -4.78 -19.08 -11.98
C PRO A 17 -3.36 -19.45 -11.53
N TYR A 18 -3.23 -20.59 -10.86
CA TYR A 18 -1.95 -21.16 -10.41
C TYR A 18 -1.86 -22.65 -10.74
N LYS A 19 -0.64 -23.18 -10.72
CA LYS A 19 -0.34 -24.60 -10.78
C LYS A 19 -0.03 -25.10 -9.36
N ASP A 20 -0.66 -26.20 -8.94
CA ASP A 20 -0.38 -26.83 -7.65
C ASP A 20 0.76 -27.85 -7.77
N GLU A 21 1.74 -27.75 -6.88
CA GLU A 21 2.91 -28.64 -6.77
C GLU A 21 3.00 -29.26 -5.36
N GLY A 22 1.86 -29.38 -4.67
CA GLY A 22 1.76 -30.02 -3.35
C GLY A 22 1.91 -29.03 -2.20
N ASN A 23 3.14 -28.75 -1.76
CA ASN A 23 3.40 -27.86 -0.61
C ASN A 23 3.39 -26.37 -0.98
N PHE A 24 3.45 -26.06 -2.27
CA PHE A 24 3.47 -24.70 -2.79
C PHE A 24 2.72 -24.64 -4.13
N VAL A 25 2.29 -23.43 -4.48
CA VAL A 25 1.62 -23.13 -5.73
C VAL A 25 2.46 -22.16 -6.55
N VAL A 26 2.40 -22.29 -7.88
CA VAL A 26 3.21 -21.52 -8.81
C VAL A 26 2.30 -20.72 -9.74
N VAL A 27 2.45 -19.39 -9.72
CA VAL A 27 1.79 -18.49 -10.67
C VAL A 27 2.70 -18.27 -11.88
N LYS A 28 2.14 -18.41 -13.08
CA LYS A 28 2.85 -18.34 -14.39
C LYS A 28 3.75 -17.10 -14.50
N HIS A 29 3.21 -15.93 -14.19
CA HIS A 29 3.96 -14.68 -14.15
C HIS A 29 3.61 -13.90 -12.89
N SER A 30 4.61 -13.38 -12.18
CA SER A 30 4.41 -12.57 -10.99
C SER A 30 3.58 -11.30 -11.28
N ALA A 31 3.70 -10.78 -12.51
CA ALA A 31 2.93 -9.63 -12.97
C ALA A 31 1.42 -9.90 -13.04
N LEU A 32 0.98 -11.13 -13.32
CA LEU A 32 -0.45 -11.48 -13.37
C LEU A 32 -1.09 -11.35 -11.98
N PHE A 33 -0.35 -11.71 -10.94
CA PHE A 33 -0.82 -11.57 -9.57
C PHE A 33 -0.94 -10.09 -9.18
N THR A 34 0.11 -9.30 -9.40
CA THR A 34 0.09 -7.89 -8.98
C THR A 34 -0.89 -7.05 -9.80
N SER A 35 -1.03 -7.30 -11.11
CA SER A 35 -1.96 -6.53 -11.96
C SER A 35 -3.42 -6.81 -11.64
N THR A 36 -3.79 -8.06 -11.36
CA THR A 36 -5.17 -8.44 -10.99
C THR A 36 -5.56 -7.86 -9.64
N VAL A 37 -4.68 -7.94 -8.64
CA VAL A 37 -4.91 -7.32 -7.33
C VAL A 37 -5.05 -5.80 -7.49
N LEU A 38 -4.14 -5.13 -8.19
CA LEU A 38 -4.20 -3.68 -8.40
C LEU A 38 -5.48 -3.26 -9.13
N SER A 39 -5.87 -3.99 -10.17
CA SER A 39 -7.10 -3.69 -10.91
C SER A 39 -8.34 -3.76 -10.03
N LYS A 40 -8.47 -4.80 -9.19
CA LYS A 40 -9.59 -4.93 -8.25
C LYS A 40 -9.59 -3.84 -7.18
N VAL A 41 -8.42 -3.51 -6.64
CA VAL A 41 -8.27 -2.50 -5.58
C VAL A 41 -8.60 -1.10 -6.11
N LEU A 42 -8.15 -0.75 -7.31
CA LEU A 42 -8.44 0.55 -7.94
C LEU A 42 -9.90 0.70 -8.38
N ALA A 43 -10.62 -0.40 -8.57
CA ALA A 43 -12.05 -0.37 -8.88
C ALA A 43 -12.94 -0.05 -7.66
N MET A 44 -12.39 -0.06 -6.44
CA MET A 44 -13.17 0.24 -5.23
C MET A 44 -13.40 1.75 -5.08
N PRO A 45 -14.63 2.21 -4.77
CA PRO A 45 -14.97 3.65 -4.74
C PRO A 45 -14.28 4.43 -3.62
N ASN A 46 -13.80 3.75 -2.57
CA ASN A 46 -13.18 4.36 -1.40
C ASN A 46 -11.65 4.21 -1.37
N VAL A 47 -11.05 3.84 -2.51
CA VAL A 47 -9.61 3.62 -2.60
C VAL A 47 -9.00 4.63 -3.56
N LYS A 48 -7.96 5.34 -3.10
CA LYS A 48 -7.16 6.21 -3.95
C LYS A 48 -5.70 5.79 -3.90
N MET A 49 -5.10 5.70 -5.08
CA MET A 49 -3.68 5.43 -5.27
C MET A 49 -2.97 6.75 -5.57
N PHE A 50 -2.06 7.16 -4.69
CA PHE A 50 -1.09 8.21 -4.95
C PHE A 50 0.23 7.54 -5.36
N ASN A 51 0.57 7.69 -6.63
CA ASN A 51 1.83 7.20 -7.20
C ASN A 51 2.90 8.30 -7.11
N ALA A 52 4.18 7.90 -7.07
CA ALA A 52 5.32 8.80 -6.99
C ALA A 52 5.32 9.74 -5.75
N THR A 53 4.64 9.34 -4.68
CA THR A 53 4.61 10.05 -3.39
C THR A 53 5.24 9.18 -2.31
N ALA A 54 6.13 9.76 -1.50
CA ALA A 54 6.70 9.10 -0.33
C ALA A 54 6.11 9.67 0.96
N CYS A 55 5.93 8.82 1.97
CA CYS A 55 5.71 9.27 3.34
C CYS A 55 7.07 9.54 3.98
N GLU A 56 7.35 10.80 4.31
CA GLU A 56 8.61 11.20 4.95
C GLU A 56 8.55 11.12 6.47
N ASP A 57 7.41 11.54 7.05
CA ASP A 57 7.23 11.58 8.49
C ASP A 57 5.79 11.17 8.89
N LEU A 58 5.58 10.92 10.18
CA LEU A 58 4.30 10.59 10.76
C LEU A 58 3.76 11.75 11.58
N ILE A 59 2.48 12.07 11.38
CA ILE A 59 1.80 13.07 12.20
C ILE A 59 1.40 12.39 13.51
N ILE A 60 2.01 12.81 14.61
CA ILE A 60 1.77 12.24 15.94
C ILE A 60 0.87 13.16 16.76
N LYS A 61 -0.12 12.59 17.45
CA LYS A 61 -0.99 13.29 18.41
C LYS A 61 -0.98 12.59 19.77
N PRO A 62 -1.19 13.31 20.88
CA PRO A 62 -1.37 12.67 22.18
C PRO A 62 -2.65 11.81 22.18
N CYS A 63 -2.59 10.68 22.88
CA CYS A 63 -3.75 9.82 23.09
C CYS A 63 -4.71 10.48 24.09
N PRO A 64 -5.99 10.68 23.73
CA PRO A 64 -6.98 11.26 24.65
C PRO A 64 -7.39 10.30 25.77
N ILE A 65 -7.18 8.98 25.57
CA ILE A 65 -7.60 7.93 26.51
C ILE A 65 -6.48 7.61 27.51
N ASN A 66 -5.21 7.70 27.09
CA ASN A 66 -4.07 7.33 27.92
C ASN A 66 -3.03 8.47 27.94
N PRO A 67 -3.01 9.32 28.97
CA PRO A 67 -2.07 10.43 29.08
C PRO A 67 -0.64 9.87 29.19
N GLY A 68 0.21 10.22 28.22
CA GLY A 68 1.59 9.74 28.11
C GLY A 68 1.85 8.82 26.91
N VAL A 69 0.81 8.35 26.21
CA VAL A 69 0.95 7.58 24.97
C VAL A 69 0.69 8.46 23.76
N GLN A 70 1.48 8.29 22.72
CA GLN A 70 1.34 8.97 21.43
C GLN A 70 0.64 8.05 20.41
N ARG A 71 -0.15 8.62 19.49
CA ARG A 71 -0.80 7.89 18.38
C ARG A 71 -0.48 8.52 17.03
N VAL A 72 -0.46 7.69 16.00
CA VAL A 72 -0.37 8.13 14.60
C VAL A 72 -1.73 8.70 14.18
N ALA A 73 -1.73 9.93 13.66
CA ALA A 73 -2.90 10.65 13.19
C ALA A 73 -2.85 10.95 11.69
N GLY A 74 -1.74 10.64 11.02
CA GLY A 74 -1.55 10.85 9.59
C GLY A 74 -0.10 10.64 9.19
N CYS A 75 0.21 10.93 7.94
CA CYS A 75 1.57 10.94 7.42
C CYS A 75 1.82 12.27 6.71
N VAL A 76 3.07 12.72 6.74
CA VAL A 76 3.57 13.83 5.93
C VAL A 76 4.06 13.23 4.62
N THR A 77 3.53 13.73 3.51
CA THR A 77 3.82 13.21 2.18
C THR A 77 4.58 14.23 1.35
N THR A 78 5.61 13.79 0.65
CA THR A 78 6.32 14.57 -0.37
C THR A 78 6.23 13.89 -1.74
N ASP A 79 6.49 14.65 -2.80
CA ASP A 79 6.73 14.09 -4.13
C ASP A 79 8.13 13.46 -4.18
N CYS A 80 8.23 12.22 -4.66
CA CYS A 80 9.52 11.53 -4.74
C CYS A 80 10.54 12.22 -5.67
N SER A 81 10.11 13.16 -6.51
CA SER A 81 10.95 13.96 -7.40
C SER A 81 11.77 15.05 -6.70
N SER A 82 11.36 15.53 -5.54
CA SER A 82 12.02 16.65 -4.84
C SER A 82 13.09 16.22 -3.83
N LEU A 83 13.14 14.93 -3.47
CA LEU A 83 14.19 14.36 -2.62
C LEU A 83 15.50 14.18 -3.39
N ASN A 84 16.50 15.04 -3.14
CA ASN A 84 17.89 14.86 -3.62
C ASN A 84 18.56 13.55 -3.11
N PHE A 85 17.90 12.80 -2.23
CA PHE A 85 18.28 11.44 -1.78
C PHE A 85 17.58 10.31 -2.59
N ALA A 86 17.08 10.61 -3.79
CA ALA A 86 16.34 9.68 -4.64
C ALA A 86 17.14 8.41 -5.07
N ALA A 87 18.47 8.41 -4.98
CA ALA A 87 19.27 7.23 -5.34
C ALA A 87 19.09 6.05 -4.37
N ASN A 88 18.87 6.31 -3.07
CA ASN A 88 18.82 5.24 -2.06
C ASN A 88 17.39 4.78 -1.71
N CYS A 89 16.37 5.61 -1.90
CA CYS A 89 14.97 5.21 -1.70
C CYS A 89 14.39 4.45 -2.92
N VAL A 90 14.93 4.68 -4.12
CA VAL A 90 14.44 4.06 -5.37
C VAL A 90 15.33 2.90 -5.84
N GLY A 91 16.54 2.76 -5.27
CA GLY A 91 17.57 1.79 -5.68
C GLY A 91 17.26 0.31 -5.37
N HIS A 92 16.23 0.01 -4.58
CA HIS A 92 15.76 -1.36 -4.38
C HIS A 92 14.26 -1.44 -4.67
N LEU A 93 13.94 -1.94 -5.87
CA LEU A 93 12.64 -2.46 -6.31
C LEU A 93 11.53 -2.36 -5.24
N LYS A 94 10.73 -1.29 -5.29
CA LYS A 94 9.29 -1.28 -5.00
C LYS A 94 8.73 0.13 -5.17
N LEU A 95 7.66 0.24 -5.96
CA LEU A 95 6.75 1.37 -5.96
C LEU A 95 6.29 1.63 -4.52
N LEU A 96 6.86 2.64 -3.84
CA LEU A 96 6.21 3.21 -2.67
C LEU A 96 4.94 3.89 -3.18
N THR A 97 3.83 3.17 -3.01
CA THR A 97 2.48 3.60 -3.33
C THR A 97 1.75 3.73 -2.01
N VAL A 98 1.30 4.93 -1.66
CA VAL A 98 0.44 5.11 -0.50
C VAL A 98 -0.99 4.81 -0.96
N ILE A 99 -1.51 3.63 -0.58
CA ILE A 99 -2.92 3.30 -0.74
C ILE A 99 -3.64 3.86 0.48
N ILE A 100 -4.32 4.99 0.31
CA ILE A 100 -5.18 5.53 1.36
C ILE A 100 -6.57 4.93 1.16
N VAL A 101 -6.97 4.05 2.08
CA VAL A 101 -8.36 3.61 2.18
C VAL A 101 -9.12 4.73 2.89
N HIS A 102 -9.97 5.43 2.16
CA HIS A 102 -10.79 6.51 2.69
C HIS A 102 -11.88 5.90 3.58
N LYS A 103 -11.56 5.65 4.85
CA LYS A 103 -12.58 5.38 5.86
C LYS A 103 -13.28 6.71 6.11
N LEU A 104 -14.52 6.81 5.63
CA LEU A 104 -15.53 7.84 5.92
C LEU A 104 -15.30 8.54 7.27
N ILE A 105 -14.45 9.56 7.28
CA ILE A 105 -14.31 10.57 8.31
C ILE A 105 -14.41 11.86 7.50
N GLY A 106 -15.53 12.54 7.71
CA GLY A 106 -16.07 13.55 6.80
C GLY A 106 -15.07 14.58 6.31
N ASP A 107 -15.29 14.97 5.05
CA ASP A 107 -14.97 16.27 4.47
C ASP A 107 -13.96 17.12 5.25
N ARG A 108 -12.68 16.88 4.96
CA ARG A 108 -11.59 17.88 4.88
C ARG A 108 -10.28 17.15 4.63
N VAL A 109 -10.01 16.80 3.38
CA VAL A 109 -8.63 16.62 2.93
C VAL A 109 -8.04 18.03 2.81
N LEU A 110 -7.46 18.51 3.91
CA LEU A 110 -6.67 19.74 3.93
C LEU A 110 -5.41 19.51 3.09
N TRP A 111 -5.51 19.80 1.80
CA TRP A 111 -4.35 20.04 0.94
C TRP A 111 -3.76 21.40 1.33
N GLY A 112 -2.98 21.41 2.41
CA GLY A 112 -2.08 22.51 2.72
C GLY A 112 -0.70 22.16 2.17
N VAL A 113 -0.39 22.66 0.97
CA VAL A 113 1.00 22.85 0.56
C VAL A 113 1.56 23.94 1.48
N TYR A 114 2.55 23.59 2.29
CA TYR A 114 3.52 24.54 2.83
C TYR A 114 4.88 24.19 2.25
#